data_AF-A0A2N7ARC1-F1
#
_entry.id   AF-A0A2N7ARC1-F1
#
_cell.length_a   1.000
_cell.length_b   1.000
_cell.length_c   1.000
_cell.angle_alpha   90.00
_cell.angle_beta   90.00
_cell.angle_gamma   90.00
#
_symmetry.space_group_name_H-M   'P 1'
#
loop_
_entity.id
_entity.type
_entity.pdbx_description
1 polymer ?
#
loop_
_entity_poly.entity_id
_entity_poly.type
_entity_poly.pdbx_seq_one_letter_code
_entity_poly.pdbx_strand_id
1 'polypeptide(L)'
;MKVKILLRSYLQMFFQNFLYLTSLFTIIAFGLMAGHLLNISELKKYSLLLISIFLLSLLSTMNLYYNDSKRNIYLKQKVNSYWADVLSQFLVALITNTFSAVLIFIFSLILNQDLLLDVIGIFALFSCGMLGSAIATLFKTQWYHHSSLGQVGVLVFVYLAFSGSVIDLLNHVEFILPPLSKMIMTLQLEASITKLLPTAIQAFLYSIILFLVSSFFYKKSKNN
;
A
#
# COMPACT_ATOMS: atom_id res chain seq x y z
N MET A 1 6.45 25.84 1.17
CA MET A 1 7.77 25.66 0.53
C MET A 1 8.50 24.40 0.99
N LYS A 2 8.65 24.14 2.30
CA LYS A 2 9.33 22.95 2.86
C LYS A 2 8.78 21.61 2.35
N VAL A 3 7.45 21.43 2.42
CA VAL A 3 6.76 20.22 1.94
C VAL A 3 7.00 19.99 0.45
N LYS A 4 6.94 21.05 -0.38
CA LYS A 4 7.17 20.94 -1.84
C LYS A 4 8.57 20.39 -2.18
N ILE A 5 9.60 20.85 -1.48
CA ILE A 5 10.99 20.40 -1.70
C ILE A 5 11.14 18.93 -1.30
N LEU A 6 10.64 18.56 -0.12
CA LEU A 6 10.68 17.19 0.37
C LEU A 6 9.87 16.24 -0.52
N LEU A 7 8.64 16.62 -0.89
CA LEU A 7 7.77 15.86 -1.78
C LEU A 7 8.45 15.56 -3.12
N ARG A 8 9.08 16.56 -3.74
CA ARG A 8 9.84 16.37 -4.99
C ARG A 8 10.96 15.35 -4.81
N SER A 9 11.72 15.46 -3.72
CA SER A 9 12.81 14.53 -3.40
C SER A 9 12.28 13.11 -3.20
N TYR A 10 11.18 12.94 -2.47
CA TYR A 10 10.58 11.63 -2.23
C TYR A 10 10.02 10.99 -3.50
N LEU A 11 9.36 11.76 -4.36
CA LEU A 11 8.91 11.26 -5.66
C LEU A 11 10.12 10.78 -6.50
N GLN A 12 11.19 11.57 -6.58
CA GLN A 12 12.39 11.15 -7.30
C GLN A 12 12.98 9.85 -6.74
N MET A 13 13.00 9.67 -5.41
CA MET A 13 13.47 8.44 -4.76
C MET A 13 12.52 7.25 -4.98
N PHE A 14 11.21 7.49 -5.03
CA PHE A 14 10.20 6.46 -5.26
C PHE A 14 10.32 5.85 -6.66
N PHE A 15 10.53 6.69 -7.67
CA PHE A 15 10.72 6.25 -9.06
C PHE A 15 12.15 5.76 -9.36
N GLN A 16 13.04 5.85 -8.39
CA GLN A 16 14.43 5.47 -8.57
C GLN A 16 14.61 3.95 -8.72
N ASN A 17 15.60 3.55 -9.51
CA ASN A 17 15.94 2.14 -9.80
C ASN A 17 14.84 1.37 -10.53
N PHE A 18 13.81 2.06 -11.06
CA PHE A 18 12.70 1.50 -11.84
C PHE A 18 11.88 0.39 -11.16
N LEU A 19 12.09 0.09 -9.87
CA LEU A 19 11.37 -1.00 -9.17
C LEU A 19 9.85 -0.78 -9.21
N TYR A 20 9.38 0.41 -8.86
CA TYR A 20 7.96 0.75 -8.91
C TYR A 20 7.39 0.64 -10.34
N LEU A 21 8.08 1.20 -11.32
CA LEU A 21 7.61 1.22 -12.72
C LEU A 21 7.58 -0.19 -13.33
N THR A 22 8.61 -1.00 -13.10
CA THR A 22 8.70 -2.38 -13.60
C THR A 22 7.67 -3.29 -12.95
N SER A 23 7.46 -3.19 -11.64
CA SER A 23 6.42 -3.95 -10.94
C SER A 23 5.02 -3.51 -11.36
N LEU A 24 4.75 -2.20 -11.46
CA LEU A 24 3.48 -1.69 -11.99
C LEU A 24 3.21 -2.20 -13.40
N PHE A 25 4.21 -2.12 -14.30
CA PHE A 25 4.08 -2.63 -15.67
C PHE A 25 3.80 -4.14 -15.69
N THR A 26 4.47 -4.91 -14.84
CA THR A 26 4.24 -6.36 -14.72
C THR A 26 2.81 -6.67 -14.27
N ILE A 27 2.29 -5.90 -13.31
CA ILE A 27 0.90 -6.05 -12.83
C ILE A 27 -0.10 -5.65 -13.92
N ILE A 28 0.19 -4.59 -14.69
CA ILE A 28 -0.65 -4.19 -15.83
C ILE A 28 -0.67 -5.27 -16.91
N ALA A 29 0.49 -5.79 -17.29
CA ALA A 29 0.59 -6.89 -18.27
C ALA A 29 -0.16 -8.14 -17.77
N PHE A 30 -0.01 -8.47 -16.48
CA PHE A 30 -0.79 -9.52 -15.84
C PHE A 30 -2.29 -9.23 -15.90
N GLY A 31 -2.75 -8.03 -15.55
CA GLY A 31 -4.15 -7.63 -15.59
C GLY A 31 -4.79 -7.79 -16.97
N LEU A 32 -4.04 -7.48 -18.03
CA LEU A 32 -4.46 -7.64 -19.42
C LEU A 32 -4.54 -9.11 -19.86
N MET A 33 -3.59 -9.94 -19.43
CA MET A 33 -3.45 -11.31 -19.96
C MET A 33 -4.04 -12.41 -19.07
N ALA A 34 -4.22 -12.17 -17.77
CA ALA A 34 -4.54 -13.22 -16.79
C ALA A 34 -5.84 -13.97 -17.09
N GLY A 35 -6.88 -13.26 -17.56
CA GLY A 35 -8.14 -13.90 -17.93
C GLY A 35 -7.97 -14.95 -19.03
N HIS A 36 -7.16 -14.63 -20.05
CA HIS A 36 -6.91 -15.52 -21.18
C HIS A 36 -5.90 -16.62 -20.84
N LEU A 37 -4.82 -16.30 -20.12
CA LEU A 37 -3.75 -17.25 -19.78
C LEU A 37 -4.15 -18.27 -18.71
N LEU A 38 -4.90 -17.84 -17.69
CA LEU A 38 -5.21 -18.66 -16.52
C LEU A 38 -6.65 -19.18 -16.50
N ASN A 39 -7.49 -18.77 -17.46
CA ASN A 39 -8.91 -19.11 -17.51
C ASN A 39 -9.62 -18.84 -16.16
N ILE A 40 -9.35 -17.68 -15.56
CA ILE A 40 -9.89 -17.27 -14.26
C ILE A 40 -11.08 -16.33 -14.44
N SER A 41 -12.03 -16.39 -13.50
CA SER A 41 -13.14 -15.44 -13.46
C SER A 41 -12.66 -14.02 -13.13
N GLU A 42 -13.43 -13.02 -13.55
CA GLU A 42 -13.18 -11.60 -13.28
C GLU A 42 -13.00 -11.29 -11.79
N LEU A 43 -13.79 -11.93 -10.93
CA LEU A 43 -13.67 -11.80 -9.47
C LEU A 43 -12.33 -12.34 -8.94
N LYS A 44 -11.89 -13.51 -9.42
CA LYS A 44 -10.59 -14.08 -9.04
C LYS A 44 -9.43 -13.23 -9.55
N LYS A 45 -9.53 -12.73 -10.79
CA LYS A 45 -8.57 -11.76 -11.36
C LYS A 45 -8.48 -10.53 -10.48
N TYR A 46 -9.61 -9.97 -10.07
CA TYR A 46 -9.65 -8.79 -9.20
C TYR A 46 -9.07 -9.06 -7.80
N SER A 47 -9.32 -10.23 -7.19
CA SER A 47 -8.65 -10.63 -5.95
C SER A 47 -7.13 -10.67 -6.10
N LEU A 48 -6.61 -11.20 -7.21
CA LEU A 48 -5.16 -11.21 -7.49
C LEU A 48 -4.60 -9.79 -7.70
N LEU A 49 -5.38 -8.88 -8.29
CA LEU A 49 -5.00 -7.48 -8.42
C LEU A 49 -4.95 -6.75 -7.07
N LEU A 50 -5.87 -7.04 -6.14
CA LEU A 50 -5.79 -6.53 -4.76
C LEU A 50 -4.49 -6.98 -4.08
N ILE A 51 -4.15 -8.26 -4.17
CA ILE A 51 -2.89 -8.80 -3.63
C ILE A 51 -1.69 -8.11 -4.30
N SER A 52 -1.75 -7.92 -5.62
CA SER A 52 -0.67 -7.34 -6.41
C SER A 52 -0.42 -5.87 -6.04
N ILE A 53 -1.47 -5.05 -5.90
CA ILE A 53 -1.31 -3.64 -5.53
C ILE A 53 -0.84 -3.47 -4.09
N PHE A 54 -1.28 -4.35 -3.18
CA PHE A 54 -0.76 -4.41 -1.82
C PHE A 54 0.76 -4.64 -1.81
N LEU A 55 1.23 -5.66 -2.51
CA LEU A 55 2.65 -5.99 -2.59
C LEU A 55 3.46 -4.91 -3.34
N LEU A 56 2.94 -4.38 -4.45
CA LEU A 56 3.53 -3.26 -5.18
C LEU A 56 3.82 -2.09 -4.25
N SER A 57 2.79 -1.68 -3.49
CA SER A 57 2.88 -0.53 -2.61
C SER A 57 3.83 -0.77 -1.45
N LEU A 58 3.74 -1.95 -0.83
CA LEU A 58 4.62 -2.37 0.26
C LEU A 58 6.09 -2.34 -0.17
N LEU A 59 6.44 -3.04 -1.25
CA LEU A 59 7.82 -3.14 -1.74
C LEU A 59 8.36 -1.78 -2.22
N SER A 60 7.54 -0.99 -2.94
CA SER A 60 7.95 0.34 -3.40
C SER A 60 8.19 1.30 -2.24
N THR A 61 7.38 1.21 -1.19
CA THR A 61 7.52 2.04 0.01
C THR A 61 8.74 1.62 0.84
N MET A 62 9.01 0.33 0.96
CA MET A 62 10.26 -0.17 1.57
C MET A 62 11.49 0.34 0.82
N ASN A 63 11.48 0.26 -0.52
CA ASN A 63 12.55 0.79 -1.36
C ASN A 63 12.71 2.30 -1.20
N LEU A 64 11.61 3.05 -1.07
CA LEU A 64 11.67 4.48 -0.76
C LEU A 64 12.38 4.74 0.58
N TYR A 65 12.04 4.02 1.65
CA TYR A 65 12.69 4.22 2.96
C TYR A 65 14.15 3.81 2.97
N TYR A 66 14.51 2.76 2.22
CA TYR A 66 15.89 2.38 2.02
C TYR A 66 16.70 3.45 1.27
N ASN A 67 16.12 4.05 0.22
CA ASN A 67 16.78 5.13 -0.53
C ASN A 67 16.89 6.42 0.30
N ASP A 68 15.84 6.72 1.06
CA ASP A 68 15.74 7.87 1.95
C ASP A 68 16.82 7.83 3.06
N SER A 69 17.06 6.65 3.65
CA SER A 69 18.09 6.49 4.68
C SER A 69 19.51 6.73 4.19
N LYS A 70 19.77 6.47 2.90
CA LYS A 70 21.10 6.69 2.29
C LYS A 70 21.34 8.10 1.77
N ARG A 71 20.31 8.75 1.21
CA ARG A 71 20.51 9.92 0.33
C ARG A 71 19.97 11.24 0.89
N ASN A 72 19.03 11.20 1.82
CA ASN A 72 18.24 12.38 2.16
C ASN A 72 18.66 13.07 3.47
N ILE A 73 19.75 12.61 4.11
CA ILE A 73 20.20 13.08 5.43
C ILE A 73 20.41 14.60 5.44
N TYR A 74 21.20 15.12 4.49
CA TYR A 74 21.53 16.55 4.41
C TYR A 74 20.32 17.44 4.09
N LEU A 75 19.42 16.99 3.22
CA LEU A 75 18.23 17.76 2.85
C LEU A 75 17.24 17.83 4.03
N LYS A 76 17.09 16.74 4.79
CA LYS A 76 16.28 16.72 6.01
C LYS A 76 16.84 17.63 7.11
N GLN A 77 18.17 17.66 7.26
CA GLN A 77 18.84 18.60 8.17
C GLN A 77 18.57 20.05 7.75
N LYS A 78 18.67 20.38 6.45
CA LYS A 78 18.43 21.73 5.93
C LYS A 78 16.97 22.20 6.10
N VAL A 79 15.99 21.33 5.87
CA VAL A 79 14.57 21.68 6.02
C VAL A 79 14.16 21.81 7.49
N ASN A 80 14.78 21.00 8.35
CA ASN A 80 14.59 20.94 9.80
C ASN A 80 13.10 20.98 10.22
N SER A 81 12.29 20.10 9.65
CA SER A 81 10.87 19.99 10.01
C SER A 81 10.40 18.55 9.92
N TYR A 82 10.13 17.97 11.09
CA TYR A 82 9.64 16.59 11.22
C TYR A 82 8.29 16.39 10.54
N TRP A 83 7.31 17.26 10.84
CA TRP A 83 5.96 17.14 10.30
C TRP A 83 5.91 17.38 8.79
N ALA A 84 6.78 18.25 8.25
CA ALA A 84 6.91 18.39 6.80
C ALA A 84 7.48 17.11 6.15
N ASP A 85 8.39 16.40 6.82
CA ASP A 85 8.92 15.11 6.37
C ASP A 85 7.82 14.06 6.30
N VAL A 86 7.11 13.87 7.41
CA VAL A 86 5.99 12.92 7.53
C VAL A 86 4.89 13.21 6.51
N LEU A 87 4.46 14.48 6.40
CA LEU A 87 3.42 14.86 5.46
C LEU A 87 3.84 14.63 4.01
N SER A 88 5.11 14.86 3.67
CA SER A 88 5.61 14.61 2.31
C SER A 88 5.61 13.12 1.99
N GLN A 89 5.97 12.26 2.95
CA GLN A 89 5.91 10.81 2.77
C GLN A 89 4.48 10.31 2.59
N PHE A 90 3.54 10.82 3.40
CA PHE A 90 2.12 10.52 3.27
C PHE A 90 1.59 10.90 1.87
N LEU A 91 1.94 12.09 1.40
CA LEU A 91 1.52 12.58 0.09
C LEU A 91 2.10 11.73 -1.05
N VAL A 92 3.34 11.26 -0.95
CA VAL A 92 3.89 10.32 -1.94
C VAL A 92 3.11 9.01 -1.95
N ALA A 93 2.82 8.43 -0.78
CA ALA A 93 2.01 7.21 -0.69
C ALA A 93 0.62 7.43 -1.31
N LEU A 94 -0.03 8.55 -1.01
CA LEU A 94 -1.34 8.88 -1.57
C LEU A 94 -1.28 8.99 -3.10
N ILE A 95 -0.39 9.84 -3.64
CA ILE A 95 -0.27 10.07 -5.09
C ILE A 95 0.03 8.76 -5.83
N THR A 96 1.00 8.00 -5.35
CA THR A 96 1.48 6.78 -6.03
C THR A 96 0.46 5.65 -5.96
N ASN A 97 -0.24 5.47 -4.83
CA ASN A 97 -1.31 4.47 -4.72
C ASN A 97 -2.53 4.87 -5.54
N THR A 98 -2.93 6.15 -5.59
CA THR A 98 -4.03 6.61 -6.45
C THR A 98 -3.70 6.36 -7.92
N PHE A 99 -2.50 6.75 -8.35
CA PHE A 99 -2.05 6.54 -9.73
C PHE A 99 -2.01 5.05 -10.09
N SER A 100 -1.46 4.21 -9.21
CA SER A 100 -1.38 2.76 -9.43
C SER A 100 -2.76 2.11 -9.51
N ALA A 101 -3.67 2.47 -8.60
CA ALA A 101 -5.03 1.92 -8.56
C ALA A 101 -5.81 2.24 -9.82
N VAL A 102 -5.76 3.49 -10.29
CA VAL A 102 -6.42 3.92 -11.52
C VAL A 102 -5.86 3.17 -12.73
N LEU A 103 -4.53 3.10 -12.88
CA LEU A 103 -3.92 2.41 -14.02
C LEU A 103 -4.22 0.92 -14.02
N ILE A 104 -4.01 0.24 -12.88
CA ILE A 104 -4.26 -1.20 -12.77
C ILE A 104 -5.73 -1.51 -13.08
N PHE A 105 -6.67 -0.69 -12.57
CA PHE A 105 -8.09 -0.87 -12.85
C PHE A 105 -8.42 -0.71 -14.34
N ILE A 106 -8.01 0.41 -14.96
CA ILE A 106 -8.27 0.68 -16.39
C ILE A 106 -7.71 -0.45 -17.27
N PHE A 107 -6.46 -0.86 -17.03
CA PHE A 107 -5.82 -1.89 -17.83
C PHE A 107 -6.23 -3.32 -17.47
N SER A 108 -6.96 -3.54 -16.38
CA SER A 108 -7.51 -4.87 -16.07
C SER A 108 -8.71 -5.26 -16.95
N LEU A 109 -9.27 -4.30 -17.70
CA LEU A 109 -10.46 -4.46 -18.54
C LEU A 109 -11.69 -4.98 -17.77
N ILE A 110 -11.77 -4.70 -16.47
CA ILE A 110 -12.92 -5.03 -15.59
C ILE A 110 -14.00 -3.92 -15.66
N LEU A 111 -13.81 -2.92 -16.52
CA LEU A 111 -14.70 -1.77 -16.69
C LEU A 111 -16.14 -2.21 -16.89
N ASN A 112 -17.05 -1.65 -16.11
CA ASN A 112 -18.48 -1.91 -16.22
C ASN A 112 -19.21 -0.67 -16.76
N GLN A 113 -20.45 -0.83 -17.24
CA GLN A 113 -21.29 0.30 -17.67
C GLN A 113 -21.72 1.18 -16.48
N ASP A 114 -21.64 0.65 -15.26
CA ASP A 114 -21.95 1.36 -14.03
C ASP A 114 -20.69 2.02 -13.43
N LEU A 115 -20.63 3.35 -13.55
CA LEU A 115 -19.54 4.17 -13.00
C LEU A 115 -19.35 3.98 -11.49
N LEU A 116 -20.41 3.66 -10.74
CA LEU A 116 -20.32 3.44 -9.31
C LEU A 116 -19.49 2.19 -8.99
N LEU A 117 -19.64 1.13 -9.79
CA LEU A 117 -18.83 -0.10 -9.66
C LEU A 117 -17.35 0.18 -9.89
N ASP A 118 -17.05 0.97 -10.93
CA ASP A 118 -15.69 1.32 -11.28
C ASP A 118 -15.01 2.16 -10.19
N VAL A 119 -15.75 3.12 -9.61
CA VAL A 119 -15.26 3.93 -8.50
C VAL A 119 -14.99 3.07 -7.26
N ILE A 120 -15.88 2.13 -6.92
CA ILE A 120 -15.66 1.21 -5.79
C ILE A 120 -14.45 0.31 -6.06
N GLY A 121 -14.28 -0.17 -7.29
CA GLY A 121 -13.12 -0.95 -7.70
C GLY A 121 -11.81 -0.18 -7.50
N ILE A 122 -11.71 1.02 -8.09
CA ILE A 122 -10.53 1.87 -7.93
C ILE A 122 -10.29 2.19 -6.45
N PHE A 123 -11.34 2.49 -5.69
CA PHE A 123 -11.20 2.78 -4.26
C PHE A 123 -10.70 1.58 -3.46
N ALA A 124 -11.19 0.37 -3.74
CA ALA A 124 -10.72 -0.85 -3.09
C ALA A 124 -9.24 -1.14 -3.41
N LEU A 125 -8.81 -0.99 -4.67
CA LEU A 125 -7.40 -1.08 -5.05
C LEU A 125 -6.56 -0.03 -4.32
N PHE A 126 -7.03 1.23 -4.31
CA PHE A 126 -6.35 2.32 -3.61
C PHE A 126 -6.19 2.05 -2.11
N SER A 127 -7.25 1.65 -1.41
CA SER A 127 -7.22 1.32 0.01
C SER A 127 -6.26 0.17 0.31
N CYS A 128 -6.22 -0.82 -0.58
CA CYS A 128 -5.31 -1.96 -0.49
C CYS A 128 -3.84 -1.56 -0.68
N GLY A 129 -3.56 -0.67 -1.65
CA GLY A 129 -2.24 -0.06 -1.82
C GLY A 129 -1.83 0.76 -0.59
N MET A 130 -2.73 1.61 -0.08
CA MET A 130 -2.48 2.40 1.15
C MET A 130 -2.13 1.51 2.34
N LEU A 131 -2.76 0.33 2.47
CA LEU A 131 -2.46 -0.64 3.52
C LEU A 131 -1.01 -1.15 3.41
N GLY A 132 -0.57 -1.51 2.20
CA GLY A 132 0.82 -1.92 1.95
C GLY A 132 1.84 -0.83 2.29
N SER A 133 1.58 0.42 1.86
CA SER A 133 2.40 1.58 2.22
C SER A 133 2.46 1.81 3.75
N ALA A 134 1.31 1.70 4.43
CA ALA A 134 1.23 1.97 5.86
C ALA A 134 1.99 0.91 6.69
N ILE A 135 1.90 -0.37 6.32
CA ILE A 135 2.69 -1.45 6.95
C ILE A 135 4.18 -1.18 6.77
N ALA A 136 4.63 -0.85 5.55
CA ALA A 136 6.04 -0.51 5.32
C ALA A 136 6.49 0.71 6.15
N THR A 137 5.58 1.67 6.35
CA THR A 137 5.81 2.89 7.15
C THR A 137 5.96 2.59 8.64
N LEU A 138 5.27 1.60 9.20
CA LEU A 138 5.47 1.19 10.61
C LEU A 138 6.93 0.84 10.90
N PHE A 139 7.61 0.24 9.93
CA PHE A 139 8.99 -0.21 10.07
C PHE A 139 10.02 0.83 9.57
N LYS A 140 9.60 2.08 9.37
CA LYS A 140 10.45 3.17 8.86
C LYS A 140 11.79 3.26 9.61
N THR A 141 11.77 3.23 10.95
CA THR A 141 12.97 3.42 11.79
C THR A 141 13.99 2.31 11.64
N GLN A 142 13.51 1.08 11.46
CA GLN A 142 14.33 -0.11 11.29
C GLN A 142 15.11 -0.06 9.97
N TRP A 143 14.59 0.58 8.92
CA TRP A 143 15.34 0.77 7.67
C TRP A 143 16.62 1.61 7.82
N TYR A 144 16.71 2.45 8.86
CA TYR A 144 17.89 3.29 9.11
C TYR A 144 18.96 2.57 9.94
N HIS A 145 18.56 1.71 10.88
CA HIS A 145 19.47 1.16 11.90
C HIS A 145 19.55 -0.37 11.89
N HIS A 146 18.44 -1.06 11.58
CA HIS A 146 18.31 -2.52 11.69
C HIS A 146 17.42 -3.07 10.55
N SER A 147 17.94 -3.05 9.32
CA SER A 147 17.17 -3.41 8.13
C SER A 147 16.60 -4.84 8.18
N SER A 148 17.32 -5.79 8.78
CA SER A 148 16.86 -7.17 8.99
C SER A 148 15.62 -7.25 9.89
N LEU A 149 15.60 -6.50 11.01
CA LEU A 149 14.44 -6.44 11.90
C LEU A 149 13.24 -5.79 11.20
N GLY A 150 13.48 -4.79 10.36
CA GLY A 150 12.43 -4.19 9.53
C GLY A 150 11.82 -5.19 8.56
N GLN A 151 12.64 -6.01 7.89
CA GLN A 151 12.17 -7.05 6.98
C GLN A 151 11.35 -8.14 7.69
N VAL A 152 11.82 -8.63 8.85
CA VAL A 152 11.09 -9.63 9.65
C VAL A 152 9.74 -9.07 10.12
N GLY A 153 9.72 -7.83 10.62
CA GLY A 153 8.49 -7.18 11.05
C GLY A 153 7.48 -7.03 9.92
N VAL A 154 7.93 -6.59 8.73
CA VAL A 154 7.07 -6.53 7.53
C VAL A 154 6.51 -7.90 7.19
N LEU A 155 7.32 -8.97 7.23
CA LEU A 155 6.88 -10.32 6.91
C LEU A 155 5.78 -10.81 7.86
N VAL A 156 5.89 -10.53 9.17
CA VAL A 156 4.85 -10.85 10.16
C VAL A 156 3.54 -10.12 9.82
N PHE A 157 3.59 -8.82 9.52
CA PHE A 157 2.39 -8.06 9.16
C PHE A 157 1.77 -8.49 7.83
N VAL A 158 2.59 -8.90 6.86
CA VAL A 158 2.13 -9.48 5.60
C VAL A 158 1.42 -10.80 5.85
N TYR A 159 1.99 -11.68 6.69
CA TYR A 159 1.34 -12.92 7.09
C TYR A 159 -0.02 -12.65 7.74
N LEU A 160 -0.07 -11.74 8.72
CA LEU A 160 -1.32 -11.36 9.39
C LEU A 160 -2.36 -10.76 8.43
N ALA A 161 -1.92 -9.97 7.44
CA ALA A 161 -2.80 -9.41 6.42
C ALA A 161 -3.49 -10.51 5.58
N PHE A 162 -2.76 -11.58 5.25
CA PHE A 162 -3.28 -12.72 4.48
C PHE A 162 -4.05 -13.74 5.33
N SER A 163 -3.71 -13.91 6.60
CA SER A 163 -4.29 -14.97 7.44
C SER A 163 -5.51 -14.53 8.27
N GLY A 164 -5.72 -13.22 8.43
CA GLY A 164 -6.60 -12.68 9.47
C GLY A 164 -8.06 -13.14 9.42
N SER A 165 -8.64 -13.32 8.23
CA SER A 165 -10.01 -13.83 8.05
C SER A 165 -10.06 -15.28 7.54
N VAL A 166 -8.92 -15.97 7.49
CA VAL A 166 -8.83 -17.36 6.99
C VAL A 166 -8.72 -18.35 8.15
N ILE A 167 -8.13 -17.92 9.27
CA ILE A 167 -7.91 -18.76 10.45
C ILE A 167 -8.96 -18.40 11.50
N ASP A 168 -9.81 -19.35 11.89
CA ASP A 168 -10.90 -19.12 12.84
C ASP A 168 -10.44 -18.54 14.18
N LEU A 169 -9.24 -18.94 14.63
CA LEU A 169 -8.64 -18.45 15.87
C LEU A 169 -8.33 -16.94 15.85
N LEU A 170 -8.14 -16.36 14.66
CA LEU A 170 -7.87 -14.93 14.46
C LEU A 170 -9.15 -14.09 14.31
N ASN A 171 -10.32 -14.71 14.13
CA ASN A 171 -11.59 -14.00 13.98
C ASN A 171 -11.94 -13.12 15.19
N HIS A 172 -11.53 -13.52 16.40
CA HIS A 172 -11.78 -12.75 17.63
C HIS A 172 -10.99 -11.43 17.71
N VAL A 173 -9.90 -11.31 16.94
CA VAL A 173 -9.04 -10.13 16.89
C VAL A 173 -9.01 -9.50 15.48
N GLU A 174 -9.95 -9.88 14.62
CA GLU A 174 -10.01 -9.46 13.22
C GLU A 174 -10.04 -7.93 13.05
N PHE A 175 -10.58 -7.19 14.04
CA PHE A 175 -10.61 -5.73 14.02
C PHE A 175 -9.23 -5.07 14.13
N ILE A 176 -8.23 -5.77 14.67
CA ILE A 176 -6.84 -5.30 14.80
C ILE A 176 -5.98 -5.76 13.61
N LEU A 177 -6.45 -6.75 12.85
CA LEU A 177 -5.69 -7.33 11.74
C LEU A 177 -5.82 -6.47 10.48
N PRO A 178 -4.78 -6.42 9.62
CA PRO A 178 -4.86 -5.73 8.35
C PRO A 178 -5.96 -6.38 7.48
N PRO A 179 -6.97 -5.63 7.01
CA PRO A 179 -8.19 -6.20 6.43
C PRO A 179 -8.04 -6.65 4.96
N LEU A 180 -6.86 -7.11 4.55
CA LEU A 180 -6.61 -7.62 3.19
C LEU A 180 -7.33 -8.95 2.94
N SER A 181 -7.13 -9.91 3.83
CA SER A 181 -7.81 -11.22 3.79
C SER A 181 -9.32 -11.06 3.78
N LYS A 182 -9.86 -10.14 4.61
CA LYS A 182 -11.29 -9.83 4.64
C LYS A 182 -11.80 -9.33 3.29
N MET A 183 -11.09 -8.41 2.62
CA MET A 183 -11.48 -7.95 1.28
C MET A 183 -11.51 -9.11 0.27
N ILE A 184 -10.51 -10.00 0.31
CA ILE A 184 -10.46 -11.17 -0.57
C ILE A 184 -11.63 -12.12 -0.28
N MET A 185 -11.91 -12.39 1.00
CA MET A 185 -13.03 -13.26 1.39
C MET A 185 -14.39 -12.67 1.03
N THR A 186 -14.60 -11.36 1.18
CA THR A 186 -15.84 -10.70 0.76
C THR A 186 -16.11 -10.88 -0.73
N LEU A 187 -15.08 -10.77 -1.58
CA LEU A 187 -15.22 -11.05 -3.02
C LEU A 187 -15.57 -12.49 -3.32
N GLN A 188 -14.99 -13.44 -2.57
CA GLN A 188 -15.25 -14.87 -2.77
C GLN A 188 -16.64 -15.29 -2.30
N LEU A 189 -17.16 -14.69 -1.23
CA LEU A 189 -18.44 -15.05 -0.62
C LEU A 189 -19.63 -14.31 -1.25
N GLU A 190 -19.51 -13.00 -1.49
CA GLU A 190 -20.63 -12.17 -1.96
C GLU A 190 -20.63 -11.94 -3.49
N ALA A 191 -19.60 -12.43 -4.20
CA ALA A 191 -19.47 -12.41 -5.66
C ALA A 191 -19.71 -11.04 -6.33
N SER A 192 -19.45 -9.93 -5.63
CA SER A 192 -19.66 -8.58 -6.15
C SER A 192 -18.61 -7.59 -5.64
N ILE A 193 -18.14 -6.74 -6.55
CA ILE A 193 -17.20 -5.64 -6.24
C ILE A 193 -17.85 -4.58 -5.34
N THR A 194 -19.16 -4.33 -5.45
CA THR A 194 -19.85 -3.33 -4.58
C THR A 194 -19.71 -3.64 -3.10
N LYS A 195 -19.66 -4.94 -2.78
CA LYS A 195 -19.61 -5.44 -1.41
C LYS A 195 -18.26 -5.21 -0.75
N LEU A 196 -17.25 -4.79 -1.52
CA LEU A 196 -15.97 -4.34 -0.98
C LEU A 196 -16.01 -2.96 -0.35
N LEU A 197 -17.03 -2.13 -0.60
CA LEU A 197 -17.00 -0.75 -0.11
C LEU A 197 -16.78 -0.65 1.41
N PRO A 198 -17.49 -1.42 2.28
CA PRO A 198 -17.25 -1.37 3.72
C PRO A 198 -15.83 -1.80 4.12
N THR A 199 -15.32 -2.87 3.51
CA THR A 199 -13.99 -3.41 3.83
C THR A 199 -12.86 -2.54 3.27
N ALA A 200 -13.08 -1.88 2.13
CA ALA A 200 -12.19 -0.88 1.56
C ALA A 200 -12.12 0.38 2.43
N ILE A 201 -13.25 0.84 2.99
CA ILE A 201 -13.27 1.95 3.96
C ILE A 201 -12.48 1.55 5.22
N GLN A 202 -12.72 0.33 5.74
CA GLN A 202 -11.98 -0.19 6.89
C GLN A 202 -10.47 -0.24 6.60
N ALA A 203 -10.05 -0.76 5.44
CA ALA A 203 -8.65 -0.81 5.02
C ALA A 203 -8.01 0.58 4.96
N PHE A 204 -8.72 1.56 4.40
CA PHE A 204 -8.25 2.93 4.34
C PHE A 204 -8.06 3.56 5.73
N LEU A 205 -9.07 3.43 6.60
CA LEU A 205 -9.00 3.95 7.98
C LEU A 205 -7.88 3.29 8.77
N TYR A 206 -7.74 1.96 8.66
CA TYR A 206 -6.66 1.21 9.28
C TYR A 206 -5.29 1.71 8.80
N SER A 207 -5.14 1.96 7.51
CA SER A 207 -3.91 2.51 6.92
C SER A 207 -3.56 3.89 7.48
N ILE A 208 -4.55 4.77 7.65
CA ILE A 208 -4.37 6.08 8.29
C ILE A 208 -3.90 5.91 9.73
N ILE A 209 -4.54 5.03 10.50
CA ILE A 209 -4.18 4.77 11.89
C ILE A 209 -2.72 4.28 11.98
N LEU A 210 -2.33 3.29 11.18
CA LEU A 210 -0.96 2.78 11.14
C LEU A 210 0.06 3.87 10.79
N PHE A 211 -0.27 4.71 9.80
CA PHE A 211 0.59 5.82 9.39
C PHE A 211 0.77 6.85 10.52
N LEU A 212 -0.31 7.20 11.22
CA LEU A 212 -0.28 8.11 12.38
C LEU A 212 0.55 7.51 13.52
N VAL A 213 0.31 6.25 13.87
CA VAL A 213 1.05 5.53 14.91
C VAL A 213 2.55 5.56 14.60
N SER A 214 2.96 5.17 13.39
CA SER A 214 4.36 5.26 12.94
C SER A 214 4.93 6.68 13.10
N SER A 215 4.15 7.68 12.68
CA SER A 215 4.54 9.09 12.73
C SER A 215 4.73 9.61 14.15
N PHE A 216 3.99 9.12 15.14
CA PHE A 216 4.18 9.52 16.54
C PHE A 216 5.38 8.81 17.19
N PHE A 217 5.55 7.51 16.94
CA PHE A 217 6.71 6.75 17.44
C PHE A 217 8.03 7.32 16.93
N TYR A 218 8.10 7.71 15.65
CA TYR A 218 9.34 8.23 15.06
C TYR A 218 9.72 9.63 15.56
N LYS A 219 8.76 10.48 15.96
CA LYS A 219 9.05 11.81 16.54
C LYS A 219 9.87 11.69 17.82
N LYS A 220 9.57 10.68 18.64
CA LYS A 220 10.26 10.42 19.91
C LYS A 220 11.71 9.97 19.70
N SER A 221 11.98 9.19 18.65
CA SER A 221 13.32 8.67 18.36
C SER A 221 14.30 9.70 17.80
N LYS A 222 13.82 10.82 17.22
CA LYS A 222 14.68 11.85 16.61
C LYS A 222 15.13 12.93 17.59
N ASN A 223 14.45 13.06 18.73
CA ASN A 223 14.75 14.04 19.77
C ASN A 223 15.62 13.48 20.90
N ASN A 224 15.96 12.19 20.84
CA ASN A 224 16.97 11.52 21.68
C ASN A 224 18.25 11.34 20.86
#